data_AF-A0A250IMP5-F1
#
_entry.id   AF-A0A250IMP5-F1
#
_cell.length_a   1.000
_cell.length_b   1.000
_cell.length_c   1.000
_cell.angle_alpha   90.00
_cell.angle_beta   90.00
_cell.angle_gamma   90.00
#
_symmetry.space_group_name_H-M   'P 1'
#
loop_
_entity.id
_entity.type
_entity.pdbx_description
1 polymer ?
#
loop_
_entity_poly.entity_id
_entity_poly.type
_entity_poly.pdbx_seq_one_letter_code
_entity_poly.pdbx_strand_id
1 'polypeptide(L)'
;MSAQLSHRETRALFIAFADEDLPADKAREVRSHLDGCGECQRGWQHYSTTVQRLKGVERHKAPPALASQVMARVKRQRRSSLRRLTQMHAHYRLPVEIIIPVLLAAAVAAYLLMSAS
;
A
#
# COMPACT_ATOMS: atom_id res chain seq x y z
N MET A 1 -16.51 -6.92 -15.33
CA MET A 1 -16.08 -6.23 -16.57
C MET A 1 -14.66 -5.76 -16.33
N SER A 2 -13.67 -6.54 -16.78
CA SER A 2 -12.26 -6.23 -16.55
C SER A 2 -11.89 -5.01 -17.40
N ALA A 3 -11.54 -3.90 -16.75
CA ALA A 3 -10.99 -2.75 -17.46
C ALA A 3 -9.71 -3.22 -18.17
N GLN A 4 -9.68 -3.14 -19.50
CA GLN A 4 -8.49 -3.49 -20.26
C GLN A 4 -7.38 -2.51 -19.88
N LEU A 5 -6.23 -3.05 -19.44
CA LEU A 5 -5.04 -2.23 -19.18
C LEU A 5 -4.58 -1.59 -20.48
N SER A 6 -4.32 -0.29 -20.46
CA SER A 6 -3.65 0.38 -21.58
C SER A 6 -2.17 0.00 -21.64
N HIS A 7 -1.53 0.11 -22.80
CA HIS A 7 -0.09 -0.15 -22.94
C HIS A 7 0.77 0.67 -21.97
N ARG A 8 0.37 1.92 -21.70
CA ARG A 8 1.07 2.81 -20.77
C ARG A 8 0.96 2.29 -19.33
N GLU A 9 -0.23 1.87 -18.92
CA GLU A 9 -0.44 1.32 -17.58
C GLU A 9 0.30 0.00 -17.41
N THR A 10 0.24 -0.92 -18.38
CA THR A 10 0.99 -2.17 -18.32
C THR A 10 2.49 -1.92 -18.17
N ARG A 11 3.06 -0.98 -18.94
CA ARG A 11 4.49 -0.61 -18.84
C ARG A 11 4.84 0.00 -17.49
N ALA A 12 3.97 0.84 -16.93
CA ALA A 12 4.18 1.43 -15.61
C ALA A 12 4.24 0.36 -14.50
N LEU A 13 3.55 -0.78 -14.70
CA LEU A 13 3.50 -1.88 -13.74
C LEU A 13 4.67 -2.87 -13.86
N PHE A 14 5.59 -2.73 -14.83
CA PHE A 14 6.69 -3.69 -15.02
C PHE A 14 7.59 -3.85 -13.79
N ILE A 15 7.89 -2.77 -13.08
CA ILE A 15 8.76 -2.82 -11.90
C ILE A 15 8.12 -3.67 -10.81
N ALA A 16 6.92 -3.30 -10.39
CA ALA A 16 6.17 -4.03 -9.37
C ALA A 16 5.87 -5.48 -9.80
N PHE A 17 5.63 -5.73 -11.09
CA PHE A 17 5.42 -7.09 -11.61
C PHE A 17 6.70 -7.95 -11.55
N ALA A 18 7.88 -7.38 -11.78
CA ALA A 18 9.16 -8.12 -11.68
C ALA A 18 9.62 -8.39 -10.25
N ASP A 19 9.21 -7.53 -9.32
CA ASP A 19 9.46 -7.70 -7.89
C ASP A 19 8.38 -8.51 -7.18
N GLU A 20 7.37 -9.01 -7.91
CA GLU A 20 6.21 -9.73 -7.37
C GLU A 20 5.41 -8.93 -6.32
N ASP A 21 5.46 -7.60 -6.42
CA ASP A 21 4.84 -6.64 -5.49
C ASP A 21 3.44 -6.17 -5.95
N LEU A 22 2.86 -6.85 -6.95
CA LEU A 22 1.50 -6.57 -7.39
C LEU A 22 0.47 -7.42 -6.66
N PRO A 23 -0.70 -6.85 -6.30
CA PRO A 23 -1.88 -7.62 -5.93
C PRO A 23 -2.22 -8.68 -6.99
N ALA A 24 -2.71 -9.85 -6.57
CA ALA A 24 -2.92 -11.01 -7.45
C ALA A 24 -3.90 -10.75 -8.61
N ASP A 25 -4.90 -9.90 -8.40
CA ASP A 25 -5.79 -9.39 -9.45
C ASP A 25 -5.03 -8.57 -10.49
N LYS A 26 -4.20 -7.62 -10.06
CA LYS A 26 -3.39 -6.79 -10.96
C LYS A 26 -2.31 -7.58 -11.70
N ALA A 27 -1.68 -8.54 -11.04
CA ALA A 27 -0.73 -9.44 -11.69
C ALA A 27 -1.40 -10.26 -12.82
N ARG A 28 -2.64 -10.71 -12.62
CA ARG A 28 -3.41 -11.42 -13.65
C ARG A 28 -3.79 -10.51 -14.82
N GLU A 29 -4.22 -9.28 -14.54
CA GLU A 29 -4.53 -8.30 -15.59
C GLU A 29 -3.31 -8.01 -16.47
N VAL A 30 -2.14 -7.77 -15.84
CA VAL A 30 -0.88 -7.54 -16.56
C VAL A 30 -0.52 -8.76 -17.41
N ARG A 31 -0.60 -9.97 -16.85
CA ARG A 31 -0.32 -11.21 -17.58
C ARG A 31 -1.24 -11.39 -18.78
N SER A 32 -2.55 -11.21 -18.58
CA SER A 32 -3.54 -11.26 -19.67
C SER A 32 -3.25 -10.27 -20.79
N HIS A 33 -2.77 -9.06 -20.46
CA HIS A 33 -2.39 -8.07 -21.47
C HIS A 33 -1.12 -8.47 -22.22
N LEU A 34 -0.12 -8.99 -21.52
CA LEU A 34 1.13 -9.46 -22.11
C LEU A 34 0.91 -10.64 -23.07
N ASP A 35 -0.01 -11.55 -22.73
CA ASP A 35 -0.38 -12.69 -23.57
C ASP A 35 -1.09 -12.26 -24.87
N GLY A 36 -1.81 -11.13 -24.84
CA GLY A 36 -2.55 -10.59 -25.97
C GLY A 36 -1.84 -9.50 -26.80
N CYS A 37 -0.72 -8.94 -26.30
CA CYS A 37 -0.06 -7.79 -26.90
C CYS A 37 1.44 -8.00 -27.14
N GLY A 38 1.82 -8.22 -28.40
CA GLY A 38 3.21 -8.43 -28.79
C GLY A 38 4.15 -7.24 -28.52
N GLU A 39 3.66 -5.99 -28.53
CA GLU A 39 4.48 -4.82 -28.17
C GLU A 39 4.84 -4.83 -26.68
N CYS A 40 3.84 -5.05 -25.81
CA CYS A 40 4.05 -5.10 -24.37
C CYS A 40 4.85 -6.34 -23.99
N GLN A 41 4.66 -7.48 -24.66
CA GLN A 41 5.45 -8.69 -24.46
C GLN A 41 6.93 -8.47 -24.77
N ARG A 42 7.28 -7.86 -25.92
CA ARG A 42 8.67 -7.52 -26.26
C ARG A 42 9.28 -6.56 -25.25
N GLY A 43 8.53 -5.53 -24.85
CA GLY A 43 8.95 -4.59 -23.81
C GLY A 43 9.23 -5.27 -22.48
N TRP A 44 8.34 -6.18 -22.06
CA TRP A 44 8.50 -6.99 -20.86
C TRP A 44 9.73 -7.90 -20.92
N GLN A 45 9.97 -8.55 -22.06
CA GLN A 45 11.13 -9.42 -22.26
C GLN A 45 12.45 -8.64 -22.14
N HIS A 46 12.53 -7.43 -22.73
CA HIS A 46 13.69 -6.55 -22.57
C HIS A 46 13.92 -6.14 -21.12
N TYR A 47 12.86 -5.71 -20.45
CA TYR A 47 12.91 -5.30 -19.05
C TYR A 47 13.34 -6.45 -18.12
N SER A 48 12.65 -7.59 -18.19
CA SER A 48 12.91 -8.76 -17.33
C SER A 48 14.31 -9.35 -17.58
N THR A 49 14.80 -9.37 -18.82
CA THR A 49 16.18 -9.77 -19.13
C THR A 49 17.20 -8.85 -18.45
N THR A 50 16.95 -7.53 -18.45
CA THR A 50 17.83 -6.56 -17.79
C THR A 50 17.83 -6.77 -16.28
N VAL A 51 16.66 -6.93 -15.67
CA VAL A 51 16.53 -7.24 -14.24
C VAL A 51 17.26 -8.52 -13.89
N GLN A 52 17.14 -9.58 -14.71
CA GLN A 52 17.80 -10.86 -14.46
C GLN A 52 19.33 -10.73 -14.50
N ARG A 53 19.88 -9.93 -15.42
CA ARG A 53 21.31 -9.63 -15.47
C ARG A 53 21.79 -8.90 -14.22
N LEU A 54 21.02 -7.93 -13.73
CA LEU A 54 21.33 -7.19 -12.52
C LEU A 54 21.28 -8.06 -11.26
N LYS A 55 20.34 -9.04 -11.20
CA LYS A 55 20.25 -10.00 -10.08
C LYS A 55 21.51 -10.89 -9.94
N GLY A 56 22.28 -11.07 -11.02
CA GLY A 56 23.52 -11.84 -11.04
C GLY A 56 24.78 -11.05 -10.63
N VAL A 57 24.67 -9.74 -10.42
CA VAL A 57 25.80 -8.92 -9.95
C VAL A 57 26.15 -9.29 -8.51
N GLU A 58 27.43 -9.20 -8.15
CA GLU A 58 27.92 -9.48 -6.81
C GLU A 58 27.12 -8.68 -5.76
N ARG A 59 26.51 -9.40 -4.82
CA ARG A 59 25.78 -8.78 -3.72
C ARG A 59 26.77 -8.28 -2.68
N HIS A 60 26.97 -6.98 -2.61
CA HIS A 60 27.72 -6.39 -1.51
C HIS A 60 26.99 -6.57 -0.18
N LYS A 61 27.71 -7.01 0.84
CA LYS A 61 27.17 -7.07 2.20
C LYS A 61 26.75 -5.67 2.65
N ALA A 62 25.54 -5.57 3.17
CA ALA A 62 25.08 -4.37 3.83
C ALA A 62 25.99 -4.06 5.04
N PRO A 63 26.27 -2.78 5.34
CA PRO A 63 26.96 -2.39 6.56
C PRO A 63 26.24 -2.97 7.79
N PRO A 64 26.97 -3.46 8.81
CA PRO A 64 26.37 -4.17 9.95
C PRO A 64 25.34 -3.32 10.72
N ALA A 65 25.50 -1.99 10.73
CA ALA A 65 24.57 -1.09 11.40
C ALA A 65 23.31 -0.74 10.58
N LEU A 66 23.27 -1.03 9.28
CA LEU A 66 22.20 -0.55 8.39
C LEU A 66 20.81 -1.01 8.84
N ALA A 67 20.66 -2.30 9.14
CA ALA A 67 19.40 -2.87 9.59
C ALA A 67 18.89 -2.17 10.86
N SER A 68 19.78 -1.96 11.83
CA SER A 68 19.44 -1.29 13.10
C SER A 68 19.01 0.16 12.89
N GLN A 69 19.69 0.91 12.01
CA GLN A 69 19.39 2.30 11.71
C GLN A 69 18.04 2.46 10.98
N VAL A 70 17.79 1.60 9.98
CA VAL A 70 16.52 1.57 9.26
C VAL A 70 15.37 1.26 10.22
N MET A 71 15.51 0.23 11.05
CA MET A 71 14.49 -0.16 12.02
C MET A 71 14.23 0.93 13.07
N ALA A 72 15.28 1.61 13.55
CA ALA A 72 15.14 2.75 14.45
C ALA A 72 14.33 3.88 13.80
N ARG A 73 14.58 4.18 12.51
CA ARG A 73 13.84 5.20 11.77
C ARG A 73 12.38 4.82 11.54
N VAL A 74 12.10 3.58 11.14
CA VAL A 74 10.73 3.05 10.97
C VAL A 74 9.95 3.15 12.28
N LYS A 75 10.56 2.74 13.40
CA LYS A 75 9.95 2.82 14.74
C LYS A 75 9.67 4.27 15.15
N ARG A 76 10.60 5.20 14.88
CA ARG A 76 10.41 6.63 15.14
C ARG A 76 9.27 7.19 14.31
N GLN A 77 9.17 6.85 13.02
CA GLN A 77 8.08 7.29 12.15
C GLN A 77 6.73 6.78 12.64
N ARG A 78 6.61 5.48 12.99
CA ARG A 78 5.39 4.90 13.55
C ARG A 78 4.96 5.54 14.87
N ARG A 79 5.92 5.86 15.75
CA ARG A 79 5.63 6.60 16.99
C ARG A 79 5.22 8.03 16.70
N SER A 80 5.81 8.68 15.70
CA SER A 80 5.45 10.04 15.31
C SER A 80 4.07 10.14 14.67
N SER A 81 3.63 9.13 13.91
CA SER A 81 2.28 9.10 13.35
C SER A 81 1.23 8.87 14.44
N LEU A 82 1.47 7.95 15.36
CA LEU A 82 0.62 7.77 16.55
C LEU A 82 0.59 9.02 17.43
N ARG A 83 1.76 9.63 17.67
CA ARG A 83 1.85 10.88 18.43
C ARG A 83 1.19 12.05 17.72
N ARG A 84 1.18 12.09 16.39
CA ARG A 84 0.46 13.10 15.61
C ARG A 84 -1.05 12.90 15.72
N LEU A 85 -1.54 11.66 15.73
CA LEU A 85 -2.95 11.35 15.98
C LEU A 85 -3.38 11.73 17.40
N THR A 86 -2.57 11.43 18.41
CA THR A 86 -2.88 11.81 19.79
C THR A 86 -2.75 13.32 20.01
N GLN A 87 -1.78 13.96 19.36
CA GLN A 87 -1.61 15.42 19.41
C GLN A 87 -2.71 16.14 18.64
N MET A 88 -3.26 15.58 17.55
CA MET A 88 -4.47 16.11 16.91
C MET A 88 -5.69 16.02 17.83
N HIS A 89 -5.89 14.91 18.56
CA HIS A 89 -6.94 14.85 19.59
C HIS A 89 -6.68 15.84 20.74
N ALA A 90 -5.42 16.05 21.14
CA ALA A 90 -5.07 17.01 22.19
C ALA A 90 -5.21 18.48 21.74
N HIS A 91 -5.02 18.75 20.44
CA HIS A 91 -5.15 20.08 19.86
C HIS A 91 -6.62 20.40 19.51
N TYR A 92 -7.37 19.39 19.06
CA TYR A 92 -8.83 19.43 18.92
C TYR A 92 -9.46 19.07 20.27
N ARG A 93 -9.28 19.95 21.26
CA ARG A 93 -9.95 19.84 22.57
C ARG A 93 -11.46 19.94 22.37
N LEU A 94 -12.10 18.86 21.94
CA LEU A 94 -13.54 18.73 22.01
C LEU A 94 -13.88 18.67 23.50
N PRO A 95 -14.56 19.68 24.04
CA PRO A 95 -14.95 19.66 25.43
C PRO A 95 -15.71 18.36 25.72
N VAL A 96 -15.44 17.76 26.87
CA VAL A 96 -16.12 16.54 27.33
C VAL A 96 -17.65 16.70 27.27
N GLU A 97 -18.13 17.94 27.43
CA GLU A 97 -19.53 18.33 27.28
C GLU A 97 -20.17 17.94 25.93
N ILE A 98 -19.40 17.82 24.84
CA ILE A 98 -19.93 17.47 23.50
C ILE A 98 -19.82 15.97 23.23
N ILE A 99 -18.77 15.32 23.72
CA ILE A 99 -18.50 13.90 23.44
C ILE A 99 -19.57 13.00 24.09
N ILE A 100 -19.90 13.27 25.36
CA ILE A 100 -20.87 12.49 26.13
C ILE A 100 -22.27 12.48 25.47
N PRO A 101 -22.89 13.63 25.13
CA PRO A 101 -24.22 13.63 24.53
C PRO A 101 -24.24 13.01 23.13
N VAL A 102 -23.19 13.18 22.33
CA VAL A 102 -23.11 12.56 20.99
C VAL A 102 -23.04 11.04 21.10
N LEU A 103 -22.21 10.51 22.01
CA LEU A 103 -22.12 9.06 22.24
C LEU A 103 -23.42 8.49 22.80
N LEU A 104 -24.08 9.20 23.72
CA LEU A 104 -25.40 8.82 24.24
C LEU A 104 -26.45 8.80 23.12
N ALA A 105 -26.50 9.85 22.29
CA ALA A 105 -27.44 9.91 21.17
C ALA A 105 -27.21 8.77 20.17
N ALA A 106 -25.95 8.45 19.86
CA ALA A 106 -25.60 7.33 18.99
C ALA A 106 -25.97 5.97 19.60
N ALA A 107 -25.72 5.77 20.90
CA ALA A 107 -26.10 4.55 21.61
C ALA A 107 -27.62 4.36 21.66
N VAL A 108 -28.38 5.43 21.92
CA VAL A 108 -29.84 5.42 21.89
C VAL A 108 -30.35 5.11 20.49
N ALA A 109 -29.82 5.76 19.45
CA ALA A 109 -30.21 5.49 18.07
C ALA A 109 -29.95 4.03 17.67
N ALA A 110 -28.78 3.48 18.05
CA ALA A 110 -28.44 2.09 17.80
C ALA A 110 -29.37 1.12 18.54
N TYR A 111 -29.69 1.40 19.81
CA TYR A 111 -30.65 0.62 20.59
C TYR A 111 -32.04 0.63 19.96
N LEU A 112 -32.52 1.80 19.54
CA LEU A 112 -33.82 1.94 18.89
C LEU A 112 -33.88 1.13 17.59
N LEU A 113 -32.84 1.21 16.77
CA LEU A 113 -32.73 0.41 15.54
C LEU A 113 -32.72 -1.10 15.82
N MET A 114 -32.00 -1.53 16.85
CA MET A 114 -31.90 -2.94 17.23
C MET A 114 -33.17 -3.47 17.93
N SER A 115 -33.96 -2.59 18.54
CA SER A 115 -35.27 -2.90 19.13
C SER A 115 -36.42 -2.88 18.12
N ALA A 116 -36.22 -2.24 16.98
CA ALA A 116 -37.19 -2.13 15.90
C ALA A 116 -37.06 -3.24 14.84
N SER A 117 -36.03 -4.09 14.96
CA SER A 117 -35.78 -5.30 14.17
C SER A 117 -36.16 -6.55 14.96
#